data_AF-A0A136WI82-F1
#
_entry.id   AF-A0A136WI82-F1
#
_cell.length_a   1.000
_cell.length_b   1.000
_cell.length_c   1.000
_cell.angle_alpha   90.00
_cell.angle_beta   90.00
_cell.angle_gamma   90.00
#
_symmetry.space_group_name_H-M   'P 1'
#
loop_
_entity.id
_entity.type
_entity.pdbx_description
1 polymer ?
#
loop_
_entity_poly.entity_id
_entity_poly.type
_entity_poly.pdbx_seq_one_letter_code
_entity_poly.pdbx_strand_id
1 'polypeptide(L)'
;MIVCFQSAVPREDYTLDIIMNNGNRLFLDMSTQLETVQFCPLKDKTIWNSVEVQDTCLRWGGNSTVELSIDRLAGLFKMGVKFGEDAKIDRVTSEKNWLLHLELDNGNRLDMDMSQLLEFSLFAPLLQKGLWKTIKAKEHSLLWQDSNIQLEIPVSTILHYFA
;
A
#
# COMPACT_ATOMS: atom_id res chain seq x y z
N MET A 1 14.66 -12.34 2.18
CA MET A 1 13.40 -12.78 2.82
C MET A 1 12.31 -12.56 1.80
N ILE A 2 11.48 -13.57 1.51
CA ILE A 2 10.33 -13.40 0.60
C ILE A 2 9.21 -12.78 1.44
N VAL A 3 8.65 -11.66 1.00
CA VAL A 3 7.49 -11.08 1.69
C VAL A 3 6.24 -11.84 1.24
N CYS A 4 5.41 -12.19 2.21
CA CYS A 4 4.16 -12.90 2.01
C CYS A 4 3.04 -12.20 2.77
N PHE A 5 1.80 -12.46 2.37
CA PHE A 5 0.64 -12.12 3.18
C PHE A 5 0.69 -12.90 4.49
N GLN A 6 0.56 -12.18 5.62
CA GLN A 6 0.36 -12.80 6.93
C GLN A 6 -1.12 -12.93 7.25
N SER A 7 -1.92 -11.91 6.94
CA SER A 7 -3.37 -11.91 7.13
C SER A 7 -4.05 -10.95 6.15
N ALA A 8 -5.29 -11.23 5.79
CA ALA A 8 -6.17 -10.33 5.06
C ALA A 8 -7.55 -10.38 5.70
N VAL A 9 -8.08 -9.22 6.10
CA VAL A 9 -9.39 -9.11 6.76
C VAL A 9 -10.31 -8.24 5.89
N PRO A 10 -11.41 -8.80 5.36
CA PRO A 10 -12.37 -8.05 4.57
C PRO A 10 -13.23 -7.17 5.49
N ARG A 11 -13.42 -5.90 5.13
CA ARG A 11 -14.28 -4.96 5.87
C ARG A 11 -15.62 -4.76 5.16
N GLU A 12 -16.60 -4.22 5.90
CA GLU A 12 -17.97 -4.02 5.39
C GLU A 12 -18.06 -3.04 4.22
N ASP A 13 -17.14 -2.08 4.15
CA ASP A 13 -17.03 -1.05 3.10
C ASP A 13 -16.30 -1.53 1.84
N TYR A 14 -15.95 -2.82 1.76
CA TYR A 14 -15.07 -3.37 0.72
C TYR A 14 -13.62 -2.89 0.78
N THR A 15 -13.17 -2.38 1.93
CA THR A 15 -11.75 -2.23 2.22
C THR A 15 -11.15 -3.57 2.66
N LEU A 16 -10.02 -3.98 2.08
CA LEU A 16 -9.24 -5.12 2.51
C LEU A 16 -8.10 -4.66 3.42
N ASP A 17 -8.07 -5.16 4.64
CA ASP A 17 -7.03 -4.87 5.63
C ASP A 17 -5.99 -5.98 5.62
N ILE A 18 -4.83 -5.69 5.03
CA ILE A 18 -3.78 -6.66 4.71
C ILE A 18 -2.58 -6.39 5.61
N ILE A 19 -2.07 -7.43 6.25
CA ILE A 19 -0.80 -7.40 6.98
C ILE A 19 0.17 -8.36 6.29
N MET A 20 1.38 -7.88 6.04
CA MET A 20 2.49 -8.63 5.46
C MET A 20 3.35 -9.24 6.56
N ASN A 21 4.08 -10.32 6.27
CA ASN A 21 4.94 -11.00 7.25
C ASN A 21 6.14 -10.14 7.74
N ASN A 22 6.45 -9.04 7.07
CA ASN A 22 7.44 -8.03 7.49
C ASN A 22 6.85 -6.96 8.43
N GLY A 23 5.56 -7.04 8.74
CA GLY A 23 4.84 -6.11 9.62
C GLY A 23 4.20 -4.92 8.89
N ASN A 24 4.46 -4.73 7.60
CA ASN A 24 3.81 -3.68 6.82
C ASN A 24 2.30 -3.97 6.68
N ARG A 25 1.50 -2.91 6.63
CA ARG A 25 0.05 -3.01 6.56
C ARG A 25 -0.49 -2.14 5.45
N LEU A 26 -1.51 -2.63 4.75
CA LEU A 26 -2.15 -1.96 3.64
C LEU A 26 -3.66 -2.08 3.76
N PHE A 27 -4.35 -0.96 3.56
CA PHE A 27 -5.80 -0.91 3.43
C PHE A 27 -6.12 -0.62 1.96
N LEU A 28 -6.70 -1.61 1.29
CA LEU A 28 -7.05 -1.54 -0.12
C LEU A 28 -8.57 -1.36 -0.27
N ASP A 29 -9.00 -0.18 -0.67
CA ASP A 29 -10.37 0.06 -1.11
C ASP A 29 -10.60 -0.62 -2.47
N MET A 30 -11.42 -1.67 -2.47
CA MET A 30 -11.75 -2.44 -3.66
C MET A 30 -13.03 -1.96 -4.34
N SER A 31 -13.74 -0.96 -3.80
CA SER A 31 -15.08 -0.54 -4.25
C SER A 31 -15.14 -0.26 -5.75
N THR A 32 -14.16 0.46 -6.29
CA THR A 32 -14.04 0.78 -7.71
C THR A 32 -13.67 -0.43 -8.57
N GLN A 33 -12.98 -1.42 -7.97
CA GLN A 33 -12.52 -2.63 -8.66
C GLN A 33 -13.64 -3.64 -8.85
N LEU A 34 -14.65 -3.61 -7.97
CA LEU A 34 -15.80 -4.51 -8.05
C LEU A 34 -16.57 -4.39 -9.37
N GLU A 35 -16.45 -3.28 -10.10
CA GLU A 35 -17.09 -3.14 -11.43
C GLU A 35 -16.33 -3.88 -12.55
N THR A 36 -15.09 -4.32 -12.29
CA THR A 36 -14.29 -5.05 -13.29
C THR A 36 -14.69 -6.52 -13.38
N VAL A 37 -14.49 -7.14 -14.55
CA VAL A 37 -14.79 -8.55 -14.77
C VAL A 37 -14.09 -9.46 -13.76
N GLN A 38 -12.84 -9.14 -13.40
CA GLN A 38 -12.03 -9.93 -12.47
C GLN A 38 -12.61 -9.92 -11.05
N PHE A 39 -13.03 -8.75 -10.55
CA PHE A 39 -13.42 -8.59 -9.14
C PHE A 39 -14.93 -8.46 -8.91
N CYS A 40 -15.75 -8.43 -9.97
CA CYS A 40 -17.22 -8.41 -9.88
C CYS A 40 -17.83 -9.51 -9.00
N PRO A 41 -17.31 -10.76 -8.97
CA PRO A 41 -17.82 -11.76 -8.03
C PRO A 41 -17.74 -11.32 -6.56
N LEU A 42 -16.78 -10.45 -6.20
CA LEU A 42 -16.60 -9.96 -4.83
C LEU A 42 -17.70 -8.97 -4.38
N LYS A 43 -18.61 -8.56 -5.26
CA LYS A 43 -19.83 -7.82 -4.86
C LYS A 43 -20.76 -8.65 -3.98
N ASP A 44 -20.69 -9.99 -4.09
CA ASP A 44 -21.37 -10.86 -3.14
C ASP A 44 -20.60 -10.84 -1.81
N LYS A 45 -21.23 -10.35 -0.75
CA LYS A 45 -20.63 -10.29 0.58
C LYS A 45 -20.21 -11.64 1.14
N THR A 46 -20.89 -12.71 0.74
CA THR A 46 -20.52 -14.08 1.13
C THR A 46 -19.17 -14.46 0.52
N ILE A 47 -18.99 -14.14 -0.77
CA ILE A 47 -17.71 -14.34 -1.46
C ILE A 47 -16.65 -13.41 -0.86
N TRP A 48 -16.90 -12.10 -0.74
CA TRP A 48 -15.97 -11.13 -0.16
C TRP A 48 -15.41 -11.53 1.22
N ASN A 49 -16.29 -12.06 2.09
CA ASN A 49 -15.92 -12.48 3.43
C ASN A 49 -15.18 -13.83 3.47
N SER A 50 -15.11 -14.56 2.34
CA SER A 50 -14.40 -15.84 2.21
C SER A 50 -12.91 -15.72 1.92
N VAL A 51 -12.30 -14.53 2.06
CA VAL A 51 -10.89 -14.33 1.72
C VAL A 51 -9.99 -15.29 2.48
N GLU A 52 -9.10 -15.95 1.75
CA GLU A 52 -8.09 -16.85 2.29
C GLU A 52 -6.71 -16.35 1.89
N VAL A 53 -5.78 -16.45 2.84
CA VAL A 53 -4.37 -16.12 2.62
C VAL A 53 -3.62 -17.37 2.20
N GLN A 54 -2.91 -17.31 1.07
CA GLN A 54 -2.06 -18.37 0.55
C GLN A 54 -0.72 -17.78 0.10
N ASP A 55 0.22 -17.67 1.05
CA ASP A 55 1.55 -17.09 0.87
C ASP A 55 1.54 -15.74 0.13
N THR A 56 1.79 -15.75 -1.18
CA THR A 56 1.88 -14.55 -2.02
C THR A 56 0.58 -14.21 -2.76
N CYS A 57 -0.52 -14.92 -2.44
CA CYS A 57 -1.83 -14.75 -3.08
C CYS A 57 -2.97 -14.70 -2.06
N LEU A 58 -3.95 -13.85 -2.30
CA LEU A 58 -5.26 -13.87 -1.65
C LEU A 58 -6.26 -14.52 -2.58
N ARG A 59 -7.09 -15.42 -2.04
CA ARG A 59 -8.10 -16.15 -2.81
C ARG A 59 -9.49 -15.97 -2.19
N TRP A 60 -10.49 -15.85 -3.04
CA TRP A 60 -11.90 -15.89 -2.63
C TRP A 60 -12.58 -17.09 -3.28
N GLY A 61 -13.34 -17.85 -2.48
CA GLY A 61 -14.07 -19.04 -2.92
C GLY A 61 -15.45 -18.71 -3.50
N GLY A 62 -15.92 -19.49 -4.47
CA GLY A 62 -17.24 -19.31 -5.09
C GLY A 62 -17.38 -20.06 -6.43
N ASN A 63 -18.36 -19.66 -7.25
CA ASN A 63 -18.56 -20.20 -8.61
C ASN A 63 -17.45 -19.77 -9.60
N SER A 64 -16.65 -18.77 -9.23
CA SER A 64 -15.48 -18.31 -9.99
C SER A 64 -14.40 -17.90 -9.01
N THR A 65 -13.20 -18.48 -9.15
CA THR A 65 -12.06 -18.17 -8.28
C THR A 65 -11.55 -16.77 -8.59
N VAL A 66 -11.55 -15.91 -7.57
CA VAL A 66 -10.90 -14.60 -7.66
C VAL A 66 -9.57 -14.68 -6.92
N GLU A 67 -8.51 -14.20 -7.56
CA GLU A 67 -7.16 -14.18 -7.01
C GLU A 67 -6.55 -12.78 -7.06
N LEU A 68 -5.81 -12.43 -6.01
CA LEU A 68 -5.00 -11.22 -5.94
C LEU A 68 -3.59 -11.58 -5.44
N SER A 69 -2.60 -11.49 -6.33
CA SER A 69 -1.20 -11.68 -5.96
C SER A 69 -0.57 -10.41 -5.39
N ILE A 70 0.50 -10.59 -4.63
CA ILE A 70 1.35 -9.49 -4.13
C ILE A 70 1.81 -8.56 -5.27
N ASP A 71 2.25 -9.11 -6.41
CA ASP A 71 2.72 -8.31 -7.54
C ASP A 71 1.65 -7.36 -8.10
N ARG A 72 0.38 -7.77 -8.01
CA ARG A 72 -0.76 -6.98 -8.48
C ARG A 72 -1.21 -5.94 -7.45
N LEU A 73 -0.87 -6.14 -6.18
CA LEU A 73 -1.29 -5.29 -5.07
C LEU A 73 -0.80 -3.85 -5.23
N ALA A 74 0.49 -3.67 -5.54
CA ALA A 74 1.07 -2.34 -5.72
C ALA A 74 0.41 -1.57 -6.88
N GLY A 75 0.01 -2.29 -7.94
CA GLY A 75 -0.72 -1.72 -9.07
C GLY A 75 -2.12 -1.24 -8.69
N LEU A 76 -2.87 -2.06 -7.93
CA LEU A 76 -4.21 -1.67 -7.44
C LEU A 76 -4.12 -0.53 -6.44
N PHE A 77 -3.14 -0.55 -5.55
CA PHE A 77 -2.96 0.48 -4.52
C PHE A 77 -2.82 1.87 -5.13
N LYS A 78 -1.96 2.01 -6.15
CA LYS A 78 -1.66 3.30 -6.78
C LYS A 78 -2.63 3.68 -7.89
N MET A 79 -3.63 2.86 -8.22
CA MET A 79 -4.53 3.16 -9.32
C MET A 79 -5.48 4.31 -8.95
N GLY A 80 -5.53 5.34 -9.77
CA GLY A 80 -6.39 6.49 -9.58
C GLY A 80 -7.88 6.16 -9.81
N VAL A 81 -8.73 7.06 -9.34
CA VAL A 81 -10.19 6.98 -9.53
C VAL A 81 -10.56 7.12 -11.02
N LYS A 82 -9.73 7.79 -11.81
CA LYS A 82 -9.86 7.89 -13.26
C LYS A 82 -8.99 6.85 -13.95
N PHE A 83 -9.53 6.23 -14.99
CA PHE A 83 -8.83 5.23 -15.78
C PHE A 83 -7.54 5.81 -16.40
N GLY A 84 -6.40 5.17 -16.11
CA GLY A 84 -5.09 5.56 -16.64
C GLY A 84 -4.34 6.62 -15.83
N GLU A 85 -4.90 7.10 -14.72
CA GLU A 85 -4.22 8.00 -13.79
C GLU A 85 -3.74 7.20 -12.56
N ASP A 86 -2.60 7.59 -11.99
CA ASP A 86 -2.19 7.12 -10.67
C ASP A 86 -2.89 7.98 -9.61
N ALA A 87 -3.22 7.37 -8.47
CA ALA A 87 -3.80 8.07 -7.33
C ALA A 87 -2.78 9.05 -6.73
N LYS A 88 -3.31 10.16 -6.21
CA LYS A 88 -2.51 11.22 -5.63
C LYS A 88 -2.38 11.02 -4.14
N ILE A 89 -1.30 11.53 -3.56
CA ILE A 89 -1.15 11.54 -2.11
C ILE A 89 -2.13 12.56 -1.52
N ASP A 90 -3.08 12.08 -0.73
CA ASP A 90 -3.99 12.94 0.03
C ASP A 90 -3.34 13.36 1.35
N ARG A 91 -2.75 12.39 2.07
CA ARG A 91 -2.12 12.64 3.36
C ARG A 91 -0.88 11.79 3.56
N VAL A 92 0.10 12.36 4.24
CA VAL A 92 1.27 11.64 4.72
C VAL A 92 1.63 12.11 6.13
N THR A 93 1.97 11.17 7.00
CA THR A 93 2.51 11.47 8.32
C THR A 93 3.67 10.55 8.63
N SER A 94 4.72 11.11 9.25
CA SER A 94 5.84 10.36 9.78
C SER A 94 5.80 10.34 11.30
N GLU A 95 5.93 9.15 11.90
CA GLU A 95 5.94 8.99 13.35
C GLU A 95 7.35 8.74 13.91
N LYS A 96 7.42 8.62 15.24
CA LYS A 96 8.62 8.11 15.92
C LYS A 96 8.86 6.67 15.45
N ASN A 97 10.13 6.25 15.40
CA ASN A 97 10.56 4.92 14.96
C ASN A 97 10.37 4.62 13.46
N TRP A 98 10.39 5.64 12.59
CA TRP A 98 10.40 5.45 11.13
C TRP A 98 9.12 4.85 10.54
N LEU A 99 8.01 4.91 11.28
CA LEU A 99 6.71 4.50 10.77
C LEU A 99 6.15 5.58 9.84
N LEU A 100 5.90 5.18 8.59
CA LEU A 100 5.28 5.98 7.56
C LEU A 100 3.80 5.61 7.45
N HIS A 101 2.94 6.62 7.53
CA HIS A 101 1.54 6.49 7.15
C HIS A 101 1.31 7.30 5.88
N LEU A 102 0.82 6.63 4.84
CA LEU A 102 0.51 7.21 3.55
C LEU A 102 -0.96 6.93 3.23
N GLU A 103 -1.67 7.95 2.77
CA GLU A 103 -3.05 7.84 2.31
C GLU A 103 -3.16 8.50 0.94
N LEU A 104 -3.84 7.80 0.04
CA LEU A 104 -4.09 8.26 -1.32
C LEU A 104 -5.53 8.74 -1.47
N ASP A 105 -5.77 9.58 -2.47
CA ASP A 105 -7.08 10.15 -2.78
C ASP A 105 -8.13 9.13 -3.27
N ASN A 106 -7.70 7.89 -3.55
CA ASN A 106 -8.56 6.75 -3.85
C ASN A 106 -9.01 5.98 -2.59
N GLY A 107 -8.65 6.44 -1.37
CA GLY A 107 -9.00 5.80 -0.10
C GLY A 107 -8.00 4.75 0.39
N ASN A 108 -7.02 4.39 -0.44
CA ASN A 108 -6.00 3.40 -0.07
C ASN A 108 -5.02 3.98 0.95
N ARG A 109 -4.62 3.15 1.90
CA ARG A 109 -3.71 3.53 2.99
C ARG A 109 -2.60 2.51 3.18
N LEU A 110 -1.41 3.00 3.51
CA LEU A 110 -0.21 2.22 3.73
C LEU A 110 0.43 2.63 5.05
N ASP A 111 0.67 1.64 5.90
CA ASP A 111 1.49 1.78 7.09
C ASP A 111 2.76 0.94 6.91
N MET A 112 3.93 1.57 6.93
CA MET A 112 5.20 0.92 6.63
C MET A 112 6.28 1.31 7.63
N ASP A 113 6.98 0.31 8.16
CA ASP A 113 8.20 0.56 8.94
C ASP A 113 9.38 0.80 7.97
N MET A 114 9.80 2.05 7.86
CA MET A 114 10.88 2.46 6.97
C MET A 114 12.27 2.15 7.55
N SER A 115 12.37 1.68 8.80
CA SER A 115 13.67 1.46 9.46
C SER A 115 14.55 0.45 8.72
N GLN A 116 13.94 -0.60 8.18
CA GLN A 116 14.63 -1.62 7.38
C GLN A 116 15.14 -1.04 6.05
N LEU A 117 14.49 0.00 5.53
CA LEU A 117 14.89 0.61 4.27
C LEU A 117 16.09 1.54 4.40
N LEU A 118 16.37 2.03 5.61
CA LEU A 118 17.48 2.96 5.87
C LEU A 118 18.86 2.35 5.58
N GLU A 119 18.96 1.02 5.47
CA GLU A 119 20.17 0.31 5.05
C GLU A 119 20.47 0.52 3.56
N PHE A 120 19.46 0.81 2.74
CA PHE A 120 19.66 1.09 1.32
C PHE A 120 20.13 2.53 1.11
N SER A 121 21.08 2.70 0.19
CA SER A 121 21.68 4.01 -0.14
C SER A 121 20.66 5.08 -0.52
N LEU A 122 19.54 4.68 -1.14
CA LEU A 122 18.44 5.57 -1.50
C LEU A 122 17.79 6.24 -0.27
N PHE A 123 17.62 5.52 0.82
CA PHE A 123 16.95 6.01 2.04
C PHE A 123 17.94 6.44 3.13
N ALA A 124 19.24 6.16 2.97
CA ALA A 124 20.28 6.53 3.92
C ALA A 124 20.23 8.01 4.40
N PRO A 125 19.87 9.02 3.56
CA PRO A 125 19.74 10.39 4.04
C PRO A 125 18.69 10.57 5.15
N LEU A 126 17.65 9.73 5.18
CA LEU A 126 16.58 9.79 6.18
C LEU A 126 17.08 9.48 7.60
N LEU A 127 18.19 8.74 7.77
CA LEU A 127 18.80 8.46 9.07
C LEU A 127 19.04 9.72 9.92
N GLN A 128 19.19 10.87 9.26
CA GLN A 128 19.17 12.17 9.91
C GLN A 128 17.77 12.43 10.45
N LYS A 129 17.55 12.14 11.74
CA LYS A 129 16.25 12.26 12.43
C LYS A 129 15.55 13.62 12.24
N GLY A 130 16.29 14.68 11.93
CA GLY A 130 15.74 15.99 11.57
C GLY A 130 15.00 15.96 10.23
N LEU A 131 15.62 15.35 9.21
CA LEU A 131 15.10 15.23 7.86
C LEU A 131 13.81 14.40 7.81
N TRP A 132 13.72 13.30 8.55
CA TRP A 132 12.51 12.45 8.63
C TRP A 132 11.20 13.21 8.95
N LYS A 133 11.32 14.24 9.79
CA LYS A 133 10.19 15.06 10.23
C LYS A 133 9.78 16.13 9.23
N THR A 134 10.57 16.35 8.18
CA THR A 134 10.29 17.35 7.14
C THR A 134 9.52 16.79 5.96
N ILE A 135 8.99 15.57 6.10
CA ILE A 135 8.20 14.89 5.08
C ILE A 135 7.07 15.78 4.56
N LYS A 136 6.93 15.83 3.24
CA LYS A 136 5.85 16.51 2.54
C LYS A 136 5.35 15.63 1.41
N ALA A 137 4.04 15.61 1.26
CA ALA A 137 3.42 15.01 0.09
C ALA A 137 3.61 15.95 -1.12
N LYS A 138 4.07 15.38 -2.23
CA LYS A 138 3.79 15.87 -3.58
C LYS A 138 2.71 14.98 -4.19
N GLU A 139 2.36 15.25 -5.45
CA GLU A 139 1.27 14.54 -6.14
C GLU A 139 1.44 13.02 -6.15
N HIS A 140 2.63 12.52 -6.51
CA HIS A 140 2.93 11.07 -6.57
C HIS A 140 4.27 10.69 -5.92
N SER A 141 4.84 11.59 -5.11
CA SER A 141 6.13 11.40 -4.46
C SER A 141 6.14 12.01 -3.06
N LEU A 142 7.02 11.48 -2.22
CA LEU A 142 7.30 12.01 -0.89
C LEU A 142 8.60 12.79 -0.95
N LEU A 143 8.57 14.02 -0.46
CA LEU A 143 9.71 14.92 -0.39
C LEU A 143 10.14 15.08 1.07
N TRP A 144 11.40 14.80 1.35
CA TRP A 144 12.07 15.22 2.57
C TRP A 144 13.12 16.25 2.21
N GLN A 145 13.08 17.40 2.85
CA GLN A 145 14.00 18.49 2.55
C GLN A 145 14.40 19.27 3.81
N ASP A 146 15.68 19.60 3.89
CA ASP A 146 16.24 20.59 4.81
C ASP A 146 17.18 21.55 4.07
N SER A 147 17.98 22.33 4.80
CA SER A 147 18.93 23.30 4.24
C SER A 147 20.02 22.69 3.34
N ASN A 148 20.32 21.39 3.48
CA ASN A 148 21.47 20.75 2.83
C ASN A 148 21.05 19.55 1.95
N ILE A 149 19.91 18.93 2.24
CA ILE A 149 19.48 17.69 1.61
C ILE A 149 18.07 17.86 1.04
N GLN A 150 17.90 17.37 -0.19
CA GLN A 150 16.60 17.19 -0.81
C GLN A 150 16.52 15.75 -1.31
N LEU A 151 15.57 14.99 -0.75
CA LEU A 151 15.31 13.61 -1.11
C LEU A 151 13.85 13.48 -1.55
N GLU A 152 13.64 13.05 -2.77
CA GLU A 152 12.31 12.81 -3.32
C GLU A 152 12.19 11.35 -3.74
N ILE A 153 11.18 10.67 -3.21
CA ILE A 153 10.96 9.24 -3.47
C ILE A 153 9.55 9.06 -4.03
N PRO A 154 9.38 8.52 -5.25
CA PRO A 154 8.08 8.18 -5.80
C PRO A 154 7.34 7.14 -4.94
N VAL A 155 6.01 7.23 -4.87
CA VAL A 155 5.19 6.24 -4.16
C VAL A 155 5.39 4.84 -4.75
N SER A 156 5.54 4.73 -6.08
CA SER A 156 5.84 3.46 -6.74
C SER A 156 7.13 2.80 -6.24
N THR A 157 8.14 3.60 -5.90
CA THR A 157 9.39 3.10 -5.31
C THR A 157 9.14 2.59 -3.89
N ILE A 158 8.36 3.30 -3.07
CA ILE A 158 8.01 2.83 -1.72
C ILE A 158 7.26 1.51 -1.78
N LEU A 159 6.28 1.39 -2.67
CA LEU A 159 5.51 0.17 -2.88
C LEU A 159 6.36 -1.00 -3.37
N HIS A 160 7.45 -0.73 -4.10
CA HIS A 160 8.39 -1.79 -4.50
C HIS A 160 9.12 -2.42 -3.31
N TYR A 161 9.26 -1.71 -2.19
CA TYR A 161 9.86 -2.23 -0.96
C TYR A 161 8.82 -2.69 0.08
N PHE A 162 7.53 -2.52 -0.22
CA PHE A 162 6.45 -2.94 0.66
C PHE A 162 6.35 -4.47 0.77
N ALA A 163 6.50 -5.16 -0.36
CA ALA A 163 6.35 -6.61 -0.53
C ALA A 163 7.47 -7.23 -1.38
#